data_AF-U4UKQ1-F1
#
_entry.id   AF-U4UKQ1-F1
#
_cell.length_a   1.000
_cell.length_b   1.000
_cell.length_c   1.000
_cell.angle_alpha   90.00
_cell.angle_beta   90.00
_cell.angle_gamma   90.00
#
_symmetry.space_group_name_H-M   'P 1'
#
loop_
_entity.id
_entity.type
_entity.pdbx_description
1 polymer ?
#
loop_
_entity_poly.entity_id
_entity_poly.type
_entity_poly.pdbx_seq_one_letter_code
_entity_poly.pdbx_strand_id
1 'polypeptide(L)'
;MGDNSTATIINEITNLTRSWEEEHLQPNYDPAPTLTRLAEIIEVETENYLKMDPDPFDERHPSRTDPDCKLGQILKLLFRKDNFMCKLLNEYLKDTYYSRNSITDRDIDQLNIAACRLLLDLMPGLETSIVFQDMETLIHRLIKWTTKSIEPLQSYATGALAAAMDIPEIAAKFREENSHLVPLLLQRLKRLKNSSEFINNAAIFSRPFAHLSSMKSPPYRGDGIIKLNSILDNGLLQDTGEITQESPSPLAEVRWESPLSRNGGSRMTEVRIRSDGGD
;
A
#
# COMPACT_ATOMS: atom_id res chain seq x y z
N MET A 1 24.64 -5.77 -7.00
CA MET A 1 24.73 -4.46 -6.31
C MET A 1 23.52 -4.13 -5.43
N GLY A 2 22.46 -4.97 -5.37
CA GLY A 2 21.25 -4.71 -4.56
C GLY A 2 21.35 -5.05 -3.06
N ASP A 3 22.14 -6.05 -2.67
CA ASP A 3 22.13 -6.57 -1.28
C ASP A 3 22.66 -5.60 -0.22
N ASN A 4 23.63 -4.75 -0.57
CA ASN A 4 24.19 -3.77 0.38
C ASN A 4 23.16 -2.69 0.77
N SER A 5 22.22 -2.34 -0.11
CA SER A 5 21.19 -1.35 0.19
C SER A 5 20.16 -1.91 1.18
N THR A 6 19.73 -3.17 0.99
CA THR A 6 18.79 -3.84 1.90
C THR A 6 19.35 -3.96 3.31
N ALA A 7 20.58 -4.46 3.45
CA ALA A 7 21.23 -4.57 4.75
C ALA A 7 21.37 -3.21 5.45
N THR A 8 21.60 -2.15 4.69
CA THR A 8 21.73 -0.79 5.25
C THR A 8 20.41 -0.28 5.83
N ILE A 9 19.29 -0.46 5.12
CA ILE A 9 17.96 0.01 5.57
C ILE A 9 17.47 -0.77 6.79
N ILE A 10 17.62 -2.11 6.77
CA ILE A 10 17.24 -2.95 7.91
C ILE A 10 18.09 -2.60 9.14
N ASN A 11 19.38 -2.32 8.98
CA ASN A 11 20.23 -1.84 10.06
C ASN A 11 19.78 -0.47 10.57
N GLU A 12 19.39 0.45 9.69
CA GLU A 12 18.87 1.76 10.08
C GLU A 12 17.61 1.65 10.96
N ILE A 13 16.62 0.85 10.54
CA ILE A 13 15.41 0.62 11.36
C ILE A 13 15.75 -0.08 12.67
N THR A 14 16.67 -1.04 12.66
CA THR A 14 17.13 -1.70 13.88
C THR A 14 17.76 -0.69 14.84
N ASN A 15 18.55 0.26 14.34
CA ASN A 15 19.15 1.31 15.15
C ASN A 15 18.12 2.33 15.64
N LEU A 16 17.14 2.72 14.83
CA LEU A 16 16.05 3.62 15.22
C LEU A 16 15.20 2.99 16.33
N THR A 17 14.79 1.74 16.15
CA THR A 17 13.99 1.02 17.15
C THR A 17 14.77 0.79 18.44
N ARG A 18 16.06 0.49 18.36
CA ARG A 18 16.94 0.36 19.53
C ARG A 18 17.11 1.70 20.26
N SER A 19 17.40 2.78 19.55
CA SER A 19 17.56 4.11 20.16
C SER A 19 16.26 4.54 20.85
N TRP A 20 15.12 4.28 20.21
CA TRP A 20 13.81 4.47 20.82
C TRP A 20 13.64 3.64 22.11
N GLU A 21 14.02 2.35 22.11
CA GLU A 21 13.94 1.50 23.31
C GLU A 21 14.76 2.07 24.48
N GLU A 22 15.94 2.62 24.20
CA GLU A 22 16.85 3.22 25.18
C GLU A 22 16.37 4.59 25.71
N GLU A 23 15.72 5.39 24.85
CA GLU A 23 15.43 6.81 25.13
C GLU A 23 13.97 7.12 25.49
N HIS A 24 13.00 6.29 25.09
CA HIS A 24 11.57 6.66 25.19
C HIS A 24 11.01 6.85 26.61
N LEU A 25 11.76 6.42 27.64
CA LEU A 25 11.43 6.63 29.05
C LEU A 25 12.08 7.90 29.65
N GLN A 26 12.99 8.54 28.92
CA GLN A 26 13.69 9.73 29.40
C GLN A 26 12.71 10.90 29.56
N PRO A 27 12.87 11.71 30.61
CA PRO A 27 12.10 12.94 30.75
C PRO A 27 12.41 13.86 29.56
N ASN A 28 11.37 14.49 29.00
CA ASN A 28 11.47 15.33 27.81
C ASN A 28 11.84 14.62 26.48
N TYR A 29 11.69 13.29 26.41
CA TYR A 29 11.84 12.56 25.15
C TYR A 29 10.82 13.02 24.09
N ASP A 30 11.28 13.10 22.84
CA ASP A 30 10.47 13.44 21.68
C ASP A 30 10.37 12.27 20.70
N PRO A 31 9.18 11.66 20.57
CA PRO A 31 8.99 10.59 19.62
C PRO A 31 8.92 11.06 18.17
N ALA A 32 8.55 12.33 17.90
CA ALA A 32 8.20 12.78 16.55
C ALA A 32 9.32 12.52 15.51
N PRO A 33 10.61 12.83 15.77
CA PRO A 33 11.68 12.57 14.79
C PRO A 33 11.82 11.09 14.43
N THR A 34 11.74 10.21 15.43
CA THR A 34 11.82 8.75 15.23
C THR A 34 10.64 8.25 14.42
N LEU A 35 9.42 8.68 14.75
CA LEU A 35 8.21 8.27 14.02
C LEU A 35 8.24 8.76 12.57
N THR A 36 8.65 10.02 12.35
CA THR A 36 8.79 10.59 11.00
C THR A 36 9.81 9.81 10.19
N ARG A 37 10.97 9.50 10.76
CA ARG A 37 12.01 8.75 10.03
C ARG A 37 11.57 7.34 9.66
N LEU A 38 10.87 6.65 10.58
CA LEU A 38 10.31 5.33 10.30
C LEU A 38 9.28 5.39 9.16
N ALA A 39 8.37 6.36 9.19
CA ALA A 39 7.38 6.57 8.14
C ALA A 39 8.03 6.77 6.77
N GLU A 40 9.00 7.69 6.67
CA GLU A 40 9.73 7.94 5.41
C GLU A 40 10.38 6.68 4.82
N ILE A 41 10.99 5.85 5.67
CA ILE A 41 11.62 4.60 5.21
C ILE A 41 10.56 3.62 4.67
N ILE A 42 9.44 3.46 5.40
CA ILE A 42 8.38 2.53 5.00
C ILE A 42 7.68 3.00 3.72
N GLU A 43 7.43 4.30 3.57
CA GLU A 43 6.81 4.85 2.36
C GLU A 43 7.68 4.63 1.12
N VAL A 44 8.99 4.88 1.21
CA VAL A 44 9.94 4.63 0.11
C VAL A 44 9.94 3.14 -0.26
N GLU A 45 9.95 2.26 0.72
CA GLU A 45 9.93 0.82 0.47
C GLU A 45 8.56 0.31 0.01
N THR A 46 7.48 1.00 0.38
CA THR A 46 6.12 0.76 -0.14
C THR A 46 6.06 1.10 -1.62
N GLU A 47 6.59 2.26 -2.01
CA GLU A 47 6.67 2.65 -3.43
C GLU A 47 7.54 1.67 -4.23
N ASN A 48 8.70 1.26 -3.68
CA ASN A 48 9.57 0.27 -4.32
C ASN A 48 8.89 -1.09 -4.47
N TYR A 49 8.13 -1.53 -3.46
CA TYR A 49 7.38 -2.77 -3.50
C TYR A 49 6.29 -2.71 -4.57
N LEU A 50 5.46 -1.66 -4.59
CA LEU A 50 4.36 -1.49 -5.54
C LEU A 50 4.84 -1.39 -7.01
N LYS A 51 6.04 -0.85 -7.25
CA LYS A 51 6.65 -0.84 -8.60
C LYS A 51 7.01 -2.23 -9.13
N MET A 52 7.25 -3.17 -8.22
CA MET A 52 7.63 -4.54 -8.55
C MET A 52 6.44 -5.50 -8.44
N ASP A 53 5.28 -5.01 -7.99
CA ASP A 53 4.10 -5.82 -7.72
C ASP A 53 3.44 -6.30 -9.03
N PRO A 54 3.43 -7.61 -9.31
CA PRO A 54 2.81 -8.14 -10.52
C PRO A 54 1.29 -8.04 -10.50
N ASP A 55 0.66 -7.88 -9.33
CA ASP A 55 -0.80 -7.85 -9.17
C ASP A 55 -1.27 -6.74 -8.20
N PRO A 56 -1.82 -5.63 -8.71
CA PRO A 56 -2.28 -4.51 -7.87
C PRO A 56 -3.52 -4.84 -7.01
N PHE A 57 -4.10 -6.04 -7.15
CA PHE A 57 -5.22 -6.51 -6.33
C PHE A 57 -4.79 -7.52 -5.25
N ASP A 58 -3.49 -7.83 -5.15
CA ASP A 58 -3.01 -8.72 -4.10
C ASP A 58 -2.95 -7.98 -2.74
N GLU A 59 -3.98 -8.19 -1.93
CA GLU A 59 -4.10 -7.60 -0.58
C GLU A 59 -3.31 -8.36 0.50
N ARG A 60 -2.58 -9.43 0.13
CA ARG A 60 -1.80 -10.20 1.11
C ARG A 60 -0.65 -9.35 1.64
N HIS A 61 -0.27 -9.61 2.89
CA HIS A 61 0.91 -9.00 3.50
C HIS A 61 2.13 -9.13 2.57
N PRO A 62 2.94 -8.06 2.35
CA PRO A 62 4.05 -8.05 1.38
C PRO A 62 4.99 -9.27 1.47
N SER A 63 5.40 -9.63 2.69
CA SER A 63 6.22 -10.82 2.96
C SER A 63 5.62 -12.19 2.60
N ARG A 64 4.31 -12.27 2.30
CA ARG A 64 3.62 -13.49 1.84
C ARG A 64 3.60 -13.56 0.32
N THR A 65 3.58 -12.42 -0.35
CA THR A 65 3.68 -12.32 -1.81
C THR A 65 5.12 -12.48 -2.26
N ASP A 66 6.06 -11.80 -1.59
CA ASP A 66 7.50 -11.96 -1.78
C ASP A 66 8.22 -12.00 -0.40
N PRO A 67 8.71 -13.16 0.04
CA PRO A 67 9.43 -13.30 1.31
C PRO A 67 10.69 -12.43 1.43
N ASP A 68 11.34 -12.12 0.31
CA ASP A 68 12.61 -11.39 0.25
C ASP A 68 12.40 -9.88 0.05
N CYS A 69 11.14 -9.42 -0.10
CA CYS A 69 10.86 -7.99 -0.23
C CYS A 69 11.22 -7.21 1.05
N LYS A 70 11.84 -6.04 0.86
CA LYS A 70 12.31 -5.22 1.98
C LYS A 70 11.16 -4.74 2.87
N LEU A 71 10.07 -4.28 2.25
CA LEU A 71 8.87 -3.84 2.97
C LEU A 71 8.35 -4.94 3.91
N GLY A 72 8.25 -6.18 3.41
CA GLY A 72 7.81 -7.31 4.21
C GLY A 72 8.72 -7.61 5.40
N GLN A 73 10.03 -7.46 5.24
CA GLN A 73 11.01 -7.63 6.33
C GLN A 73 10.93 -6.49 7.36
N ILE A 74 10.76 -5.25 6.91
CA ILE A 74 10.60 -4.06 7.74
C ILE A 74 9.36 -4.18 8.62
N LEU A 75 8.21 -4.48 8.03
CA LEU A 75 6.95 -4.65 8.75
C LEU A 75 7.10 -5.75 9.80
N LYS A 76 7.63 -6.93 9.44
CA LYS A 76 7.91 -8.01 10.39
C LYS A 76 8.79 -7.58 11.56
N LEU A 77 9.80 -6.75 11.32
CA LEU A 77 10.69 -6.27 12.39
C LEU A 77 9.95 -5.34 13.35
N LEU A 78 9.19 -4.37 12.83
CA LEU A 78 8.43 -3.42 13.64
C LEU A 78 7.31 -4.11 14.44
N PHE A 79 6.60 -5.06 13.83
CA PHE A 79 5.55 -5.81 14.52
C PHE A 79 6.05 -6.76 15.61
N ARG A 80 7.35 -7.11 15.61
CA ARG A 80 7.97 -7.84 16.74
C ARG A 80 8.25 -6.93 17.95
N LYS A 81 8.13 -5.61 17.79
CA LYS A 81 8.37 -4.63 18.86
C LYS A 81 7.04 -4.22 19.50
N ASP A 82 6.45 -5.12 20.27
CA ASP A 82 5.12 -4.91 20.90
C ASP A 82 5.07 -3.61 21.73
N ASN A 83 6.11 -3.32 22.51
CA ASN A 83 6.18 -2.10 23.32
C ASN A 83 6.10 -0.83 22.46
N PHE A 84 6.76 -0.83 21.29
CA PHE A 84 6.72 0.28 20.36
C PHE A 84 5.30 0.47 19.80
N MET A 85 4.68 -0.62 19.32
CA MET A 85 3.32 -0.60 18.79
C MET A 85 2.30 -0.15 19.84
N CYS A 86 2.43 -0.64 21.07
CA CYS A 86 1.59 -0.21 22.19
C CYS A 86 1.77 1.28 22.49
N LYS A 87 2.99 1.81 22.47
CA LYS A 87 3.25 3.24 22.70
C LYS A 87 2.73 4.11 21.56
N LEU A 88 2.90 3.67 20.31
CA LEU A 88 2.35 4.35 19.13
C LEU A 88 0.84 4.53 19.24
N LEU A 89 0.13 3.42 19.45
CA LEU A 89 -1.34 3.41 19.47
C LEU A 89 -1.92 4.10 20.73
N ASN A 90 -1.32 3.87 21.89
CA ASN A 90 -1.90 4.27 23.17
C ASN A 90 -1.36 5.57 23.75
N GLU A 91 -0.19 6.06 23.32
CA GLU A 91 0.40 7.29 23.87
C GLU A 91 0.61 8.35 22.80
N TYR A 92 1.25 8.01 21.68
CA TYR A 92 1.64 9.00 20.67
C TYR A 92 0.47 9.51 19.83
N LEU A 93 -0.60 8.72 19.68
CA LEU A 93 -1.85 9.18 19.07
C LEU A 93 -2.75 9.99 20.01
N LYS A 94 -2.24 10.60 21.09
CA LYS A 94 -3.06 11.40 22.04
C LYS A 94 -2.65 12.87 22.03
N ASP A 95 -3.67 13.74 21.93
CA ASP A 95 -3.55 15.21 22.12
C ASP A 95 -2.91 15.63 23.46
N THR A 96 -2.79 14.72 24.42
CA THR A 96 -2.32 14.99 25.79
C THR A 96 -0.95 14.40 26.10
N TYR A 97 -0.23 13.85 25.11
CA TYR A 97 1.07 13.21 25.36
C TYR A 97 2.06 14.15 26.05
N TYR A 98 2.34 15.31 25.44
CA TYR A 98 3.30 16.28 26.00
C TYR A 98 2.82 16.89 27.31
N SER A 99 1.53 17.25 27.41
CA SER A 99 0.99 17.84 28.64
C SER A 99 1.02 16.88 29.82
N ARG A 100 0.74 15.58 29.62
CA ARG A 100 0.87 14.54 30.66
C ARG A 100 2.31 14.32 31.09
N ASN A 101 3.26 14.53 30.18
CA ASN A 101 4.69 14.37 30.44
C ASN A 101 5.35 15.68 30.91
N SER A 102 4.56 16.72 31.22
CA SER A 102 5.05 18.04 31.66
C SER A 102 5.98 18.73 30.65
N ILE A 103 5.74 18.50 29.35
CA ILE A 103 6.46 19.13 28.24
C ILE A 103 5.54 20.21 27.64
N THR A 104 5.96 21.47 27.69
CA THR A 104 5.13 22.61 27.23
C THR A 104 5.68 23.32 25.99
N ASP A 105 6.91 23.03 25.58
CA ASP A 105 7.62 23.74 24.50
C ASP A 105 7.55 22.99 23.15
N ARG A 106 6.65 22.01 23.02
CA ARG A 106 6.56 21.17 21.83
C ARG A 106 5.18 21.20 21.21
N ASP A 107 5.17 21.16 19.88
CA ASP A 107 3.97 21.11 19.08
C ASP A 107 3.41 19.68 19.06
N ILE A 108 2.22 19.51 19.64
CA ILE A 108 1.52 18.23 19.66
C ILE A 108 1.04 17.80 18.27
N ASP A 109 0.73 18.75 17.40
CA ASP A 109 0.22 18.44 16.06
C ASP A 109 1.30 17.74 15.24
N GLN A 110 2.58 18.13 15.37
CA GLN A 110 3.70 17.46 14.70
C GLN A 110 3.84 16.00 15.13
N LEU A 111 3.68 15.72 16.42
CA LEU A 111 3.71 14.35 16.93
C LEU A 111 2.53 13.54 16.39
N ASN A 112 1.31 14.09 16.48
CA ASN A 112 0.11 13.42 16.00
C ASN A 112 0.17 13.16 14.49
N ILE A 113 0.73 14.09 13.70
CA ILE A 113 0.97 13.92 12.26
C ILE A 113 1.91 12.74 12.02
N ALA A 114 3.07 12.72 12.69
CA ALA A 114 4.05 11.66 12.53
C ALA A 114 3.48 10.29 12.94
N ALA A 115 2.73 10.24 14.03
CA ALA A 115 2.09 9.03 14.53
C ALA A 115 0.99 8.52 13.59
N CYS A 116 0.11 9.40 13.08
CA CYS A 116 -0.92 9.02 12.12
C CYS A 116 -0.35 8.58 10.77
N ARG A 117 0.69 9.25 10.28
CA ARG A 117 1.42 8.86 9.06
C ARG A 117 2.00 7.45 9.21
N LEU A 118 2.76 7.22 10.28
CA LEU A 118 3.33 5.89 10.53
C LEU A 118 2.24 4.81 10.72
N LEU A 119 1.14 5.12 11.41
CA LEU A 119 0.04 4.18 11.56
C LEU A 119 -0.51 3.71 10.21
N LEU A 120 -0.64 4.63 9.24
CA LEU A 120 -1.09 4.30 7.88
C LEU A 120 -0.08 3.40 7.16
N ASP A 121 1.21 3.73 7.24
CA ASP A 121 2.28 2.96 6.60
C ASP A 121 2.35 1.51 7.12
N LEU A 122 1.92 1.29 8.37
CA LEU A 122 1.89 -0.02 9.00
C LEU A 122 0.64 -0.85 8.67
N MET A 123 -0.40 -0.25 8.08
CA MET A 123 -1.68 -0.93 7.78
C MET A 123 -1.53 -2.25 7.00
N PRO A 124 -0.66 -2.37 5.97
CA PRO A 124 -0.52 -3.64 5.22
C PRO A 124 -0.07 -4.84 6.07
N GLY A 125 0.54 -4.59 7.24
CA GLY A 125 0.91 -5.64 8.19
C GLY A 125 0.06 -5.68 9.45
N LEU A 126 -0.95 -4.81 9.56
CA LEU A 126 -1.78 -4.66 10.73
C LEU A 126 -3.10 -5.41 10.55
N GLU A 127 -3.49 -6.20 11.53
CA GLU A 127 -4.86 -6.73 11.56
C GLU A 127 -5.78 -5.66 12.13
N THR A 128 -6.37 -4.86 11.23
CA THR A 128 -7.18 -3.67 11.56
C THR A 128 -8.35 -4.00 12.49
N SER A 129 -8.99 -5.17 12.31
CA SER A 129 -10.06 -5.66 13.18
C SER A 129 -9.61 -5.72 14.64
N ILE A 130 -8.45 -6.34 14.92
CA ILE A 130 -7.90 -6.46 16.27
C ILE A 130 -7.52 -5.10 16.84
N VAL A 131 -6.88 -4.25 16.04
CA VAL A 131 -6.41 -2.95 16.51
C VAL A 131 -7.55 -2.03 16.89
N PHE A 132 -8.64 -2.02 16.11
CA PHE A 132 -9.74 -1.07 16.33
C PHE A 132 -10.85 -1.60 17.24
N GLN A 133 -10.92 -2.90 17.51
CA GLN A 133 -11.99 -3.53 18.31
C GLN A 133 -12.19 -2.87 19.69
N ASP A 134 -11.11 -2.55 20.40
CA ASP A 134 -11.14 -1.95 21.74
C ASP A 134 -10.68 -0.48 21.78
N MET A 135 -10.55 0.16 20.61
CA MET A 135 -9.99 1.51 20.48
C MET A 135 -11.04 2.57 20.15
N GLU A 136 -12.23 2.50 20.77
CA GLU A 136 -13.31 3.49 20.60
C GLU A 136 -12.84 4.93 20.86
N THR A 137 -11.99 5.12 21.88
CA THR A 137 -11.43 6.44 22.20
C THR A 137 -10.50 6.97 21.11
N LEU A 138 -9.80 6.08 20.39
CA LEU A 138 -8.99 6.44 19.24
C LEU A 138 -9.89 6.83 18.06
N ILE A 139 -10.96 6.08 17.80
CA ILE A 139 -11.90 6.36 16.70
C ILE A 139 -12.56 7.73 16.88
N HIS A 140 -13.08 8.05 18.08
CA HIS A 140 -13.61 9.39 18.35
C HIS A 140 -12.57 10.50 18.12
N ARG A 141 -11.31 10.22 18.43
CA ARG A 141 -10.21 11.17 18.19
C ARG A 141 -9.91 11.32 16.70
N LEU A 142 -9.86 10.22 15.94
CA LEU A 142 -9.72 10.24 14.49
C LEU A 142 -10.88 11.00 13.83
N ILE A 143 -12.11 10.86 14.31
CA ILE A 143 -13.28 11.63 13.87
C ILE A 143 -13.08 13.13 14.16
N LYS A 144 -12.63 13.48 15.37
CA LYS A 144 -12.32 14.87 15.75
C LYS A 144 -11.24 15.45 14.83
N TRP A 145 -10.14 14.73 14.60
CA TRP A 145 -9.04 15.21 13.76
C TRP A 145 -9.45 15.31 12.30
N THR A 146 -10.17 14.31 11.79
CA THR A 146 -10.77 14.34 10.47
C THR A 146 -11.62 15.59 10.30
N THR A 147 -12.42 16.01 11.27
CA THR A 147 -13.33 17.15 11.09
C THR A 147 -12.69 18.51 11.35
N LYS A 148 -11.77 18.62 12.32
CA LYS A 148 -11.35 19.92 12.90
C LYS A 148 -9.84 20.18 12.89
N SER A 149 -8.99 19.19 12.62
CA SER A 149 -7.54 19.41 12.64
C SER A 149 -7.03 20.14 11.40
N ILE A 150 -5.80 20.64 11.51
CA ILE A 150 -5.02 21.21 10.42
C ILE A 150 -4.58 20.13 9.41
N GLU A 151 -4.27 20.53 8.18
CA GLU A 151 -3.55 19.67 7.24
C GLU A 151 -2.05 19.65 7.62
N PRO A 152 -1.35 18.51 7.47
CA PRO A 152 -1.79 17.24 6.86
C PRO A 152 -2.44 16.24 7.85
N LEU A 153 -2.56 16.58 9.14
CA LEU A 153 -3.13 15.67 10.16
C LEU A 153 -4.53 15.22 9.78
N GLN A 154 -5.34 16.14 9.26
CA GLN A 154 -6.69 15.85 8.80
C GLN A 154 -6.72 14.77 7.70
N SER A 155 -5.82 14.84 6.73
CA SER A 155 -5.70 13.84 5.65
C SER A 155 -5.25 12.47 6.19
N TYR A 156 -4.21 12.43 7.02
CA TYR A 156 -3.74 11.17 7.61
C TYR A 156 -4.79 10.54 8.54
N ALA A 157 -5.46 11.35 9.36
CA ALA A 157 -6.54 10.87 10.22
C ALA A 157 -7.73 10.33 9.41
N THR A 158 -8.03 10.93 8.26
CA THR A 158 -9.07 10.43 7.35
C THR A 158 -8.73 9.03 6.84
N GLY A 159 -7.47 8.80 6.43
CA GLY A 159 -7.02 7.47 6.00
C GLY A 159 -7.10 6.43 7.12
N ALA A 160 -6.62 6.77 8.33
CA ALA A 160 -6.67 5.85 9.47
C ALA A 160 -8.12 5.55 9.90
N LEU A 161 -9.00 6.55 9.83
CA LEU A 161 -10.42 6.38 10.09
C LEU A 161 -11.08 5.49 9.03
N ALA A 162 -10.70 5.59 7.76
CA ALA A 162 -11.22 4.74 6.70
C ALA A 162 -10.94 3.26 6.98
N ALA A 163 -9.72 2.91 7.43
CA ALA A 163 -9.37 1.55 7.82
C ALA A 163 -10.24 1.03 8.98
N ALA A 164 -10.61 1.88 9.94
CA ALA A 164 -11.54 1.52 11.01
C ALA A 164 -12.98 1.34 10.51
N MET A 165 -13.41 2.16 9.54
CA MET A 165 -14.76 2.13 8.97
C MET A 165 -14.97 1.01 7.94
N ASP A 166 -13.90 0.36 7.48
CA ASP A 166 -13.98 -0.84 6.66
C ASP A 166 -14.54 -2.04 7.45
N ILE A 167 -14.43 -1.98 8.79
CA ILE A 167 -14.97 -2.99 9.70
C ILE A 167 -16.48 -2.71 9.93
N PRO A 168 -17.39 -3.58 9.47
CA PRO A 168 -18.84 -3.31 9.50
C PRO A 168 -19.39 -3.06 10.90
N GLU A 169 -18.89 -3.76 11.92
CA GLU A 169 -19.32 -3.63 13.31
C GLU A 169 -19.00 -2.23 13.85
N ILE A 170 -17.82 -1.72 13.52
CA ILE A 170 -17.39 -0.37 13.89
C ILE A 170 -18.20 0.67 13.12
N ALA A 171 -18.35 0.49 11.81
CA ALA A 171 -19.14 1.40 10.98
C ALA A 171 -20.61 1.50 11.45
N ALA A 172 -21.19 0.39 11.90
CA ALA A 172 -22.53 0.34 12.49
C ALA A 172 -22.59 1.06 13.85
N LYS A 173 -21.57 0.89 14.70
CA LYS A 173 -21.47 1.55 16.01
C LYS A 173 -21.42 3.07 15.91
N PHE A 174 -20.68 3.61 14.93
CA PHE A 174 -20.50 5.05 14.71
C PHE A 174 -21.43 5.61 13.62
N ARG A 175 -22.59 4.98 13.38
CA ARG A 175 -23.50 5.35 12.29
C ARG A 175 -23.95 6.83 12.34
N GLU A 176 -24.18 7.36 13.53
CA GLU A 176 -24.62 8.75 13.70
C GLU A 176 -23.53 9.73 13.31
N GLU A 177 -22.29 9.52 13.74
CA GLU A 177 -21.13 10.29 13.32
C GLU A 177 -20.89 10.14 11.81
N ASN A 178 -21.02 8.93 11.28
CA ASN A 178 -20.84 8.61 9.86
C ASN A 178 -21.84 9.38 8.98
N SER A 179 -23.08 9.56 9.45
CA SER A 179 -24.10 10.34 8.73
C SER A 179 -23.68 11.80 8.49
N HIS A 180 -22.87 12.37 9.39
CA HIS A 180 -22.33 13.72 9.28
C HIS A 180 -20.97 13.75 8.56
N LEU A 181 -20.13 12.73 8.78
CA LEU A 181 -18.79 12.63 8.20
C LEU A 181 -18.83 12.42 6.68
N VAL A 182 -19.71 11.53 6.19
CA VAL A 182 -19.75 11.19 4.76
C VAL A 182 -20.03 12.42 3.88
N PRO A 183 -21.07 13.25 4.13
CA PRO A 183 -21.30 14.47 3.36
C PRO A 183 -20.12 15.45 3.39
N LEU A 184 -19.49 15.61 4.57
CA LEU A 184 -18.35 16.49 4.76
C LEU A 184 -17.13 16.01 3.97
N LEU A 185 -16.82 14.72 3.99
CA LEU A 185 -15.70 14.13 3.23
C LEU A 185 -15.96 14.20 1.72
N LEU A 186 -17.19 13.98 1.26
CA LEU A 186 -17.57 14.17 -0.15
C LEU A 186 -17.43 15.62 -0.59
N GLN A 187 -17.80 16.59 0.25
CA GLN A 187 -17.59 18.01 -0.03
C GLN A 187 -16.10 18.34 -0.15
N ARG A 188 -15.26 17.78 0.72
CA ARG A 188 -13.80 17.95 0.65
C ARG A 188 -13.21 17.33 -0.60
N LEU A 189 -13.63 16.11 -0.95
CA LEU A 189 -13.21 15.46 -2.19
C LEU A 189 -13.60 16.30 -3.40
N LYS A 190 -14.81 16.87 -3.43
CA LYS A 190 -15.26 17.77 -4.50
C LYS A 190 -14.40 19.05 -4.57
N ARG A 191 -14.03 19.62 -3.42
CA ARG A 191 -13.12 20.79 -3.35
C ARG A 191 -11.73 20.44 -3.89
N LEU A 192 -11.17 19.30 -3.50
CA LEU A 192 -9.87 18.81 -3.97
C LEU A 192 -9.89 18.50 -5.47
N LYS A 193 -10.94 17.85 -5.98
CA LYS A 193 -11.12 17.62 -7.43
C LYS A 193 -11.11 18.92 -8.23
N ASN A 194 -11.67 19.99 -7.67
CA ASN A 194 -11.75 21.29 -8.31
C ASN A 194 -10.53 22.19 -8.01
N SER A 195 -9.56 21.72 -7.21
CA SER A 195 -8.35 22.49 -6.94
C SER A 195 -7.46 22.53 -8.19
N SER A 196 -6.73 23.63 -8.36
CA SER A 196 -5.81 23.83 -9.48
C SER A 196 -4.74 22.73 -9.57
N GLU A 197 -4.28 22.20 -8.43
CA GLU A 197 -3.32 21.10 -8.37
C GLU A 197 -3.86 19.83 -9.02
N PHE A 198 -5.12 19.47 -8.73
CA PHE A 198 -5.74 18.30 -9.35
C PHE A 198 -6.01 18.51 -10.85
N ILE A 199 -6.45 19.70 -11.23
CA ILE A 199 -6.72 20.06 -12.64
C ILE A 199 -5.43 20.05 -13.46
N ASN A 200 -4.34 20.61 -12.92
CA ASN A 200 -3.02 20.63 -13.57
C ASN A 200 -2.44 19.21 -13.71
N ASN A 201 -2.57 18.36 -12.69
CA ASN A 201 -2.14 16.96 -12.77
C ASN A 201 -3.00 16.14 -13.74
N ALA A 202 -4.32 16.37 -13.78
CA ALA A 202 -5.22 15.68 -14.72
C ALA A 202 -4.94 16.00 -16.20
N ALA A 203 -4.39 17.18 -16.50
CA ALA A 203 -3.95 17.53 -17.85
C ALA A 203 -2.69 16.74 -18.30
N ILE A 204 -1.84 16.34 -17.35
CA ILE A 204 -0.66 15.49 -17.60
C ILE A 204 -1.09 14.02 -17.81
N PHE A 205 -2.10 13.55 -17.05
CA PHE A 205 -2.71 12.23 -17.23
C PHE A 205 -3.88 12.28 -18.23
N SER A 206 -3.58 12.54 -19.50
CA SER A 206 -4.51 12.26 -20.60
C SER A 206 -4.96 10.81 -20.49
N ARG A 207 -6.21 10.57 -20.09
CA ARG A 207 -6.75 9.22 -19.92
C ARG A 207 -6.78 8.54 -21.29
N PRO A 208 -5.90 7.55 -21.57
CA PRO A 208 -5.67 7.05 -22.93
C PRO A 208 -6.88 6.32 -23.52
N PHE A 209 -7.92 6.09 -22.72
CA PHE A 209 -9.14 5.39 -23.10
C PHE A 209 -10.43 6.15 -22.77
N ALA A 210 -10.37 7.40 -22.33
CA ALA A 210 -11.59 8.18 -22.05
C ALA A 210 -12.44 8.42 -23.30
N HIS A 211 -11.85 8.33 -24.50
CA HIS A 211 -12.60 8.40 -25.76
C HIS A 211 -13.46 7.14 -26.01
N LEU A 212 -13.13 5.99 -25.40
CA LEU A 212 -13.90 4.74 -25.61
C LEU A 212 -15.32 4.81 -25.05
N SER A 213 -15.56 5.60 -24.00
CA SER A 213 -16.91 5.81 -23.47
C SER A 213 -17.79 6.67 -24.41
N SER A 214 -17.16 7.45 -25.29
CA SER A 214 -17.84 8.20 -26.35
C SER A 214 -18.02 7.38 -27.63
N MET A 215 -17.39 6.20 -27.75
CA MET A 215 -17.61 5.33 -28.90
C MET A 215 -19.00 4.71 -28.79
N LYS A 216 -19.88 5.07 -29.73
CA LYS A 216 -21.15 4.36 -29.91
C LYS A 216 -20.82 2.90 -30.15
N SER A 217 -21.48 2.01 -29.39
CA SER A 217 -21.36 0.58 -29.63
C SER A 217 -21.59 0.29 -31.12
N PRO A 218 -20.76 -0.56 -31.75
CA PRO A 218 -21.07 -1.05 -33.09
C PRO A 218 -22.50 -1.60 -33.07
N PRO A 219 -23.32 -1.34 -34.10
CA PRO A 219 -24.68 -1.87 -34.11
C PRO A 219 -24.61 -3.37 -33.90
N TYR A 220 -25.30 -3.86 -32.86
CA TYR A 220 -25.38 -5.28 -32.56
C TYR A 220 -26.01 -5.94 -33.79
N ARG A 221 -25.18 -6.60 -34.61
CA ARG A 221 -25.62 -7.28 -35.83
C ARG A 221 -26.15 -8.64 -35.41
N GLY A 222 -27.38 -8.64 -34.91
CA GLY A 222 -28.23 -9.82 -35.00
C GLY A 222 -28.32 -10.18 -36.48
N ASP A 223 -28.00 -11.43 -36.77
CA ASP A 223 -28.01 -12.07 -38.09
C ASP A 223 -26.79 -11.84 -38.99
N GLY A 224 -26.26 -12.98 -39.44
CA GLY A 224 -24.93 -13.15 -40.01
C GLY A 224 -24.71 -12.56 -41.41
N ILE A 225 -23.48 -12.82 -41.88
CA ILE A 225 -22.88 -12.47 -43.17
C ILE A 225 -22.17 -11.11 -43.20
N ILE A 226 -20.85 -11.17 -43.01
CA ILE A 226 -19.91 -10.12 -43.41
C ILE A 226 -19.78 -10.21 -44.94
N LYS A 227 -20.31 -9.22 -45.67
CA LYS A 227 -19.80 -8.87 -47.00
C LYS A 227 -18.77 -7.78 -46.80
N LEU A 228 -17.50 -8.16 -46.92
CA LEU A 228 -16.39 -7.23 -47.17
C LEU A 228 -16.62 -6.65 -48.57
N ASN A 229 -16.76 -5.32 -48.65
CA ASN A 229 -16.29 -4.46 -49.75
C ASN A 229 -17.04 -3.12 -49.69
N SER A 230 -16.36 -2.08 -49.17
CA SER A 230 -16.33 -0.73 -49.77
C SER A 230 -15.75 0.29 -48.79
N ILE A 231 -14.43 0.44 -48.72
CA ILE A 231 -13.81 1.74 -48.43
C ILE A 231 -12.55 1.85 -49.29
N LEU A 232 -12.74 2.32 -50.52
CA LEU A 232 -11.76 3.11 -51.24
C LEU A 232 -12.56 4.02 -52.17
N ASP A 233 -12.78 5.27 -51.77
CA ASP A 233 -12.56 6.36 -52.72
C ASP A 233 -12.40 7.74 -52.05
N ASN A 234 -11.61 8.57 -52.72
CA ASN A 234 -11.21 9.97 -52.48
C ASN A 234 -10.03 10.18 -51.50
N GLY A 235 -8.81 10.56 -51.92
CA GLY A 235 -8.27 10.90 -53.24
C GLY A 235 -6.94 11.69 -53.13
N LEU A 236 -6.05 11.46 -54.12
CA LEU A 236 -4.96 12.32 -54.64
C LEU A 236 -3.56 12.39 -53.98
N LEU A 237 -2.70 11.48 -54.45
CA LEU A 237 -1.37 11.64 -55.12
C LEU A 237 -0.36 12.71 -54.64
N GLN A 238 0.87 12.27 -54.29
CA GLN A 238 2.02 12.41 -55.20
C GLN A 238 3.20 11.48 -54.85
N ASP A 239 3.86 11.07 -55.94
CA ASP A 239 4.89 10.06 -56.14
C ASP A 239 6.30 10.53 -55.69
N THR A 240 7.15 9.60 -55.23
CA THR A 240 8.59 9.46 -55.58
C THR A 240 9.27 8.43 -54.66
N GLY A 241 9.93 7.43 -55.26
CA GLY A 241 11.15 6.84 -54.69
C GLY A 241 11.15 5.34 -54.37
N GLU A 242 11.66 4.55 -55.34
CA GLU A 242 12.52 3.35 -55.20
C GLU A 242 12.14 2.19 -54.26
N ILE A 243 11.81 1.05 -54.91
CA ILE A 243 11.76 -0.28 -54.30
C ILE A 243 13.14 -0.94 -54.50
N THR A 244 13.82 -1.27 -53.40
CA THR A 244 14.88 -2.28 -53.41
C THR A 244 14.31 -3.58 -52.83
N GLN A 245 14.49 -4.67 -53.57
CA GLN A 245 14.06 -6.02 -53.22
C GLN A 245 14.88 -6.60 -52.07
N GLU A 246 14.23 -7.19 -51.08
CA GLU A 246 14.73 -8.40 -50.42
C GLU A 246 13.58 -9.39 -50.15
N SER A 247 13.78 -10.61 -50.63
CA SER A 247 12.90 -11.76 -50.51
C SER A 247 13.04 -12.50 -49.16
N PRO A 248 12.03 -13.26 -48.72
CA PRO A 248 11.92 -13.79 -47.36
C PRO A 248 12.46 -15.22 -47.21
N SER A 249 12.76 -15.64 -45.97
CA SER A 249 13.07 -17.02 -45.58
C SER A 249 12.85 -17.20 -44.06
N PRO A 250 12.56 -18.42 -43.54
CA PRO A 250 11.20 -18.80 -43.17
C PRO A 250 11.00 -19.09 -41.67
N LEU A 251 9.72 -19.21 -41.32
CA LEU A 251 9.12 -19.62 -40.04
C LEU A 251 9.91 -20.73 -39.31
N ALA A 252 10.32 -20.46 -38.06
CA ALA A 252 10.79 -21.47 -37.13
C ALA A 252 9.59 -22.06 -36.35
N GLU A 253 9.36 -23.36 -36.54
CA GLU A 253 8.43 -24.19 -35.78
C GLU A 253 8.86 -24.29 -34.31
N VAL A 254 7.93 -24.02 -33.39
CA VAL A 254 8.12 -24.26 -31.95
C VAL A 254 7.64 -25.68 -31.62
N ARG A 255 8.63 -26.57 -31.39
CA ARG A 255 8.44 -27.96 -30.95
C ARG A 255 8.35 -28.01 -29.42
N TRP A 256 7.27 -28.57 -28.90
CA TRP A 256 7.12 -28.86 -27.47
C TRP A 256 7.89 -30.14 -27.11
N GLU A 257 8.93 -30.03 -26.28
CA GLU A 257 9.57 -31.19 -25.64
C GLU A 257 9.30 -31.18 -24.13
N SER A 258 8.74 -32.29 -23.63
CA SER A 258 8.57 -32.59 -22.21
C SER A 258 9.87 -33.16 -21.63
N PRO A 259 10.30 -32.78 -20.41
CA PRO A 259 11.46 -33.41 -19.79
C PRO A 259 11.06 -34.67 -18.99
N LEU A 260 11.54 -35.82 -19.46
CA LEU A 260 11.77 -37.02 -18.63
C LEU A 260 13.08 -36.83 -17.86
N SER A 261 13.02 -36.89 -16.53
CA SER A 261 14.21 -37.03 -15.69
C SER A 261 14.47 -38.50 -15.37
N ARG A 262 15.75 -38.87 -15.43
CA ARG A 262 16.29 -40.21 -15.23
C ARG A 262 17.01 -40.26 -13.87
N ASN A 263 16.70 -41.31 -13.11
CA ASN A 263 17.62 -42.14 -12.33
C ASN A 263 17.91 -41.86 -10.84
N GLY A 264 17.94 -42.97 -10.08
CA GLY A 264 18.49 -43.15 -8.72
C GLY A 264 17.43 -43.16 -7.61
N GLY A 265 17.27 -44.14 -6.72
CA GLY A 265 18.06 -45.30 -6.36
C GLY A 265 17.76 -45.66 -4.89
N SER A 266 17.79 -46.95 -4.58
CA SER A 266 17.94 -47.56 -3.24
C SER A 266 16.74 -47.71 -2.28
N ARG A 267 16.64 -48.96 -1.84
CA ARG A 267 15.80 -49.58 -0.80
C ARG A 267 16.65 -49.70 0.48
N MET A 268 15.96 -49.94 1.61
CA MET A 268 16.41 -50.50 2.90
C MET A 268 16.69 -49.55 4.10
N THR A 269 15.72 -49.60 5.03
CA THR A 269 15.83 -49.97 6.47
C THR A 269 16.68 -49.15 7.47
N GLU A 270 15.94 -48.67 8.47
CA GLU A 270 16.14 -48.83 9.92
C GLU A 270 16.67 -47.66 10.77
N VAL A 271 16.07 -47.59 11.97
CA VAL A 271 16.49 -47.00 13.25
C VAL A 271 15.78 -45.69 13.67
N ARG A 272 14.79 -45.85 14.57
CA ARG A 272 14.71 -45.03 15.80
C ARG A 272 13.98 -45.73 16.95
N ILE A 273 14.81 -46.22 17.87
CA ILE A 273 14.78 -46.21 19.34
C ILE A 273 13.53 -45.64 20.07
N ARG A 274 12.98 -46.52 20.94
CA ARG A 274 12.40 -46.38 22.30
C ARG A 274 11.71 -45.08 22.78
N SER A 275 10.51 -45.28 23.31
CA SER A 275 9.90 -44.66 24.52
C SER A 275 8.90 -45.68 25.08
N ASP A 276 9.20 -46.42 26.15
CA ASP A 276 8.99 -46.09 27.57
C ASP A 276 7.53 -45.87 27.99
N GLY A 277 7.09 -46.61 29.02
CA GLY A 277 5.81 -46.41 29.73
C GLY A 277 5.00 -47.69 29.99
N GLY A 278 5.21 -48.33 31.15
CA GLY A 278 4.30 -49.36 31.69
C GLY A 278 4.86 -50.10 32.91
N ASP A 279 4.65 -49.49 34.08
CA ASP A 279 4.87 -49.92 35.48
C ASP A 279 6.32 -50.05 36.02
#